data_AF-A0A6B2EGG6-F1
#
_entry.id   AF-A0A6B2EGG6-F1
#
_cell.length_a   1.000
_cell.length_b   1.000
_cell.length_c   1.000
_cell.angle_alpha   90.00
_cell.angle_beta   90.00
_cell.angle_gamma   90.00
#
_symmetry.space_group_name_H-M   'P 1'
#
loop_
_entity.id
_entity.type
_entity.pdbx_description
1 polymer ?
#
loop_
_entity_poly.entity_id
_entity_poly.type
_entity_poly.pdbx_seq_one_letter_code
_entity_poly.pdbx_strand_id
1 'polypeptide(L)'
;MDIIFELVDGLSVLRGLRLLRVLKLAQSWTTMKVLLSIIISTIGALGNLTLVLVIVIYIFAVIGMQLFSKDYTPDKFFPDPVPRWNFNDFFHSFMMIFRILCGEWIEPLWDCMRAEEKDGASSCFAIFLPTLVMGNFMVLNLFLALLLNSFNSEELKSKKEVRFPSSQPSYCCTFLCVFLCNNLYLM
;
A
#
# COMPACT_ATOMS: atom_id res chain seq x y z
N MET A 1 39.13 -0.48 0.09
CA MET A 1 38.83 0.52 -0.96
C MET A 1 37.37 0.42 -1.40
N ASP A 2 36.69 -0.70 -1.11
CA ASP A 2 35.33 -1.02 -1.58
C ASP A 2 34.21 -0.28 -0.84
N ILE A 3 34.38 -0.03 0.47
CA ILE A 3 33.40 0.69 1.31
C ILE A 3 33.23 2.16 0.89
N ILE A 4 34.29 2.79 0.38
CA ILE A 4 34.25 4.18 -0.08
C ILE A 4 33.49 4.28 -1.41
N PHE A 5 33.61 3.27 -2.27
CA PHE A 5 32.93 3.25 -3.57
C PHE A 5 31.41 3.00 -3.43
N GLU A 6 30.98 2.07 -2.55
CA GLU A 6 29.57 1.90 -2.21
C GLU A 6 28.95 3.17 -1.60
N LEU A 7 29.70 3.92 -0.78
CA LEU A 7 29.25 5.22 -0.29
C LEU A 7 29.10 6.25 -1.42
N VAL A 8 29.98 6.25 -2.41
CA VAL A 8 29.93 7.18 -3.57
C VAL A 8 28.74 6.87 -4.50
N ASP A 9 28.41 5.60 -4.68
CA ASP A 9 27.19 5.20 -5.40
C ASP A 9 25.93 5.52 -4.58
N GLY A 10 25.95 5.30 -3.26
CA GLY A 10 24.88 5.75 -2.35
C GLY A 10 24.68 7.27 -2.35
N LEU A 11 25.77 8.05 -2.44
CA LEU A 11 25.76 9.50 -2.55
C LEU A 11 25.12 9.97 -3.88
N SER A 12 25.15 9.16 -4.93
CA SER A 12 24.45 9.44 -6.18
C SER A 12 22.93 9.30 -6.05
N VAL A 13 22.43 8.36 -5.23
CA VAL A 13 21.00 8.27 -4.87
C VAL A 13 20.58 9.48 -4.01
N LEU A 14 21.45 9.95 -3.12
CA LEU A 14 21.24 11.19 -2.34
C LEU A 14 21.20 12.45 -3.23
N ARG A 15 21.82 12.43 -4.41
CA ARG A 15 21.64 13.45 -5.46
C ARG A 15 20.23 13.37 -6.08
N GLY A 16 19.66 12.18 -6.24
CA GLY A 16 18.28 11.96 -6.67
C GLY A 16 17.23 12.47 -5.66
N LEU A 17 17.53 12.45 -4.35
CA LEU A 17 16.65 13.03 -3.31
C LEU A 17 16.37 14.52 -3.50
N ARG A 18 17.16 15.23 -4.32
CA ARG A 18 16.88 16.61 -4.71
C ARG A 18 15.57 16.74 -5.49
N LEU A 19 15.14 15.68 -6.19
CA LEU A 19 13.83 15.58 -6.85
C LEU A 19 12.67 15.52 -5.84
N LEU A 20 12.89 15.08 -4.59
CA LEU A 20 11.88 15.20 -3.52
C LEU A 20 11.54 16.67 -3.22
N ARG A 21 12.41 17.62 -3.57
CA ARG A 21 12.07 19.05 -3.49
C ARG A 21 10.98 19.44 -4.51
N VAL A 22 10.83 18.71 -5.61
CA VAL A 22 9.70 18.88 -6.55
C VAL A 22 8.39 18.40 -5.91
N LEU A 23 8.42 17.40 -5.03
CA LEU A 23 7.25 17.05 -4.21
C LEU A 23 6.89 18.17 -3.21
N LYS A 24 7.84 19.03 -2.81
CA LYS A 24 7.52 20.26 -2.06
C LYS A 24 6.75 21.29 -2.91
N LEU A 25 6.95 21.31 -4.23
CA LEU A 25 6.09 22.05 -5.16
C LEU A 25 4.71 21.40 -5.29
N ALA A 26 4.62 20.07 -5.33
CA ALA A 26 3.31 19.39 -5.28
C ALA A 26 2.56 19.73 -3.98
N GLN A 27 3.28 19.87 -2.86
CA GLN A 27 2.70 20.37 -1.61
C GLN A 27 2.26 21.84 -1.66
N SER A 28 2.64 22.69 -2.62
CA SER A 28 2.10 24.06 -2.68
C SER A 28 0.66 24.11 -3.17
N TRP A 29 0.17 23.04 -3.80
CA TRP A 29 -1.19 22.94 -4.34
C TRP A 29 -2.09 22.24 -3.30
N THR A 30 -3.10 22.94 -2.80
CA THR A 30 -4.00 22.48 -1.73
C THR A 30 -4.58 21.08 -2.00
N THR A 31 -4.93 20.77 -3.25
CA THR A 31 -5.45 19.47 -3.68
C THR A 31 -4.47 18.32 -3.45
N MET A 32 -3.19 18.49 -3.80
CA MET A 32 -2.16 17.44 -3.66
C MET A 32 -1.85 17.16 -2.18
N LYS A 33 -1.85 18.19 -1.32
CA LYS A 33 -1.73 18.04 0.13
C LYS A 33 -2.87 17.20 0.72
N VAL A 34 -4.11 17.45 0.28
CA VAL A 34 -5.27 16.69 0.74
C VAL A 34 -5.16 15.22 0.34
N LEU A 35 -4.78 14.92 -0.90
CA LEU A 35 -4.57 13.54 -1.36
C LEU A 35 -3.50 12.81 -0.55
N LEU A 36 -2.35 13.45 -0.30
CA LEU A 36 -1.28 12.88 0.54
C LEU A 36 -1.74 12.65 1.98
N SER A 37 -2.53 13.58 2.55
CA SER A 37 -3.10 13.41 3.88
C SER A 37 -4.04 12.21 3.96
N ILE A 38 -4.81 11.93 2.90
CA ILE A 38 -5.68 10.75 2.83
C ILE A 38 -4.83 9.47 2.83
N ILE A 39 -3.79 9.39 1.99
CA ILE A 39 -2.91 8.21 1.90
C ILE A 39 -2.23 7.92 3.25
N ILE A 40 -1.73 8.95 3.94
CA ILE A 40 -1.08 8.76 5.24
C ILE A 40 -2.10 8.34 6.31
N SER A 41 -3.30 8.92 6.27
CA SER A 41 -4.36 8.57 7.21
C SER A 41 -4.87 7.13 7.00
N THR A 42 -4.93 6.64 5.76
CA THR A 42 -5.35 5.26 5.47
C THR A 42 -4.29 4.25 5.89
N ILE A 43 -3.00 4.57 5.76
CA ILE A 43 -1.91 3.74 6.30
C ILE A 43 -2.04 3.62 7.84
N GLY A 44 -2.37 4.70 8.54
CA GLY A 44 -2.59 4.66 9.99
C GLY A 44 -3.80 3.80 10.39
N ALA A 45 -4.90 3.89 9.66
CA ALA A 45 -6.10 3.10 9.92
C ALA A 45 -5.92 1.60 9.62
N LEU A 46 -5.04 1.26 8.66
CA LEU A 46 -4.83 -0.11 8.17
C LEU A 46 -3.48 -0.70 8.62
N GLY A 47 -2.73 0.01 9.47
CA GLY A 47 -1.33 -0.32 9.80
C GLY A 47 -1.16 -1.72 10.38
N ASN A 48 -2.11 -2.17 11.22
CA ASN A 48 -2.08 -3.54 11.76
C ASN A 48 -2.17 -4.60 10.67
N LEU A 49 -3.01 -4.37 9.65
CA LEU A 49 -3.16 -5.30 8.53
C LEU A 49 -1.94 -5.28 7.62
N THR A 50 -1.37 -4.09 7.38
CA THR A 50 -0.10 -3.95 6.63
C THR A 50 1.05 -4.66 7.33
N LEU A 51 1.15 -4.58 8.65
CA LEU A 51 2.17 -5.28 9.42
C LEU A 51 2.03 -6.81 9.26
N VAL A 52 0.81 -7.33 9.37
CA VAL A 52 0.53 -8.76 9.17
C VAL A 52 0.90 -9.20 7.76
N LEU A 53 0.58 -8.40 6.74
CA LEU A 53 0.97 -8.66 5.35
C LEU A 53 2.49 -8.76 5.19
N VAL A 54 3.24 -7.82 5.77
CA VAL A 54 4.72 -7.82 5.71
C VAL A 54 5.31 -9.07 6.39
N ILE A 55 4.78 -9.47 7.55
CA ILE A 55 5.22 -10.68 8.25
C ILE A 55 4.97 -11.92 7.39
N VAL A 56 3.82 -12.02 6.74
CA VAL A 56 3.49 -13.15 5.88
C VAL A 56 4.40 -13.20 4.65
N ILE A 57 4.67 -12.07 4.00
CA ILE A 57 5.63 -12.00 2.89
C ILE A 57 7.00 -12.49 3.35
N TYR A 58 7.47 -12.03 4.51
CA TYR A 58 8.76 -12.45 5.07
C TYR A 58 8.84 -13.96 5.28
N ILE A 59 7.82 -14.58 5.88
CA ILE A 59 7.80 -16.02 6.14
C ILE A 59 7.87 -16.81 4.82
N PHE A 60 7.02 -16.49 3.86
CA PHE A 60 7.02 -17.20 2.56
C PHE A 60 8.29 -16.94 1.75
N ALA A 61 8.87 -15.74 1.82
CA ALA A 61 10.11 -15.42 1.14
C ALA A 61 11.29 -16.25 1.68
N VAL A 62 11.39 -16.37 3.01
CA VAL A 62 12.42 -17.21 3.64
C VAL A 62 12.19 -18.68 3.30
N ILE A 63 10.95 -19.17 3.37
CA ILE A 63 10.64 -20.57 3.02
C ILE A 63 10.98 -20.86 1.55
N GLY A 64 10.58 -20.00 0.62
CA GLY A 64 10.85 -20.15 -0.81
C GLY A 64 12.35 -20.11 -1.12
N MET A 65 13.09 -19.19 -0.49
CA MET A 65 14.55 -19.15 -0.60
C MET A 65 15.19 -20.45 -0.09
N GLN A 66 14.78 -20.94 1.08
CA GLN A 66 15.37 -22.14 1.67
C GLN A 66 15.12 -23.41 0.84
N LEU A 67 14.01 -23.44 0.10
CA LEU A 67 13.64 -24.58 -0.72
C LEU A 67 14.18 -24.50 -2.15
N PHE A 68 14.17 -23.32 -2.78
CA PHE A 68 14.46 -23.20 -4.22
C PHE A 68 15.73 -22.39 -4.55
N SER A 69 16.46 -21.85 -3.57
CA SER A 69 17.67 -21.02 -3.82
C SER A 69 18.75 -21.76 -4.61
N LYS A 70 18.82 -23.10 -4.52
CA LYS A 70 19.81 -23.90 -5.25
C LYS A 70 19.36 -24.31 -6.64
N ASP A 71 18.07 -24.15 -6.95
CA ASP A 71 17.47 -24.70 -8.16
C ASP A 71 17.43 -23.70 -9.31
N TYR A 72 17.51 -22.40 -9.03
CA TYR A 72 17.56 -21.35 -10.05
C TYR A 72 18.99 -21.18 -10.62
N THR A 73 19.43 -22.18 -11.38
CA THR A 73 20.74 -22.23 -12.05
C THR A 73 20.64 -21.93 -13.56
N PRO A 74 21.64 -21.27 -14.18
CA PRO A 74 21.64 -20.95 -15.61
C PRO A 74 21.43 -22.17 -16.52
N ASP A 75 21.94 -23.34 -16.12
CA ASP A 75 21.86 -24.57 -16.91
C ASP A 75 20.41 -25.05 -17.12
N LYS A 76 19.53 -24.82 -16.13
CA LYS A 76 18.11 -25.22 -16.19
C LYS A 76 17.25 -24.27 -17.02
N PHE A 77 17.71 -23.03 -17.22
CA PHE A 77 16.99 -22.01 -17.97
C PHE A 77 17.47 -21.85 -19.41
N PHE A 78 18.60 -22.47 -19.79
CA PHE A 78 19.13 -22.39 -21.15
C PHE A 78 18.08 -22.77 -22.22
N PRO A 79 17.99 -22.03 -23.35
CA PRO A 79 18.82 -20.90 -23.78
C PRO A 79 18.48 -19.54 -23.16
N ASP A 80 17.44 -19.46 -22.33
CA ASP A 80 16.99 -18.23 -21.69
C ASP A 80 17.87 -17.89 -20.45
N PRO A 81 18.03 -16.61 -20.10
CA PRO A 81 18.68 -16.25 -18.84
C PRO A 81 17.81 -16.63 -17.65
N VAL A 82 18.43 -16.82 -16.48
CA VAL A 82 17.70 -17.02 -15.22
C VAL A 82 16.73 -15.85 -15.01
N PRO A 83 15.46 -16.12 -14.67
CA PRO A 83 14.45 -15.08 -14.46
C PRO A 83 14.90 -14.03 -13.46
N ARG A 84 14.55 -12.76 -13.75
CA ARG A 84 14.87 -11.61 -12.88
C ARG A 84 14.27 -11.77 -11.49
N TRP A 85 13.09 -12.36 -11.43
CA TRP A 85 12.44 -12.78 -10.20
C TRP A 85 12.80 -14.23 -9.96
N ASN A 86 13.53 -14.52 -8.89
CA ASN A 86 13.93 -15.88 -8.51
C ASN A 86 14.00 -16.01 -6.99
N PHE A 87 14.30 -17.21 -6.50
CA PHE A 87 14.46 -17.51 -5.08
C PHE A 87 15.92 -17.58 -4.60
N ASN A 88 16.89 -17.06 -5.36
CA ASN A 88 18.31 -17.18 -5.03
C ASN A 88 18.68 -16.42 -3.76
N ASP A 89 18.19 -15.18 -3.64
CA ASP A 89 18.47 -14.28 -2.51
C ASP A 89 17.18 -13.89 -1.79
N PHE A 90 17.33 -13.40 -0.56
CA PHE A 90 16.21 -12.91 0.25
C PHE A 90 15.42 -11.80 -0.45
N PHE A 91 16.07 -10.79 -1.03
CA PHE A 91 15.37 -9.67 -1.65
C PHE A 91 14.65 -10.09 -2.94
N HIS A 92 15.27 -10.95 -3.75
CA HIS A 92 14.62 -11.53 -4.95
C HIS A 92 13.41 -12.38 -4.57
N SER A 93 13.54 -13.21 -3.52
CA SER A 93 12.45 -14.02 -2.97
C SER A 93 11.32 -13.17 -2.39
N PHE A 94 11.65 -12.11 -1.65
CA PHE A 94 10.69 -11.15 -1.09
C PHE A 94 9.87 -10.49 -2.20
N MET A 95 10.55 -9.98 -3.23
CA MET A 95 9.89 -9.35 -4.37
C MET A 95 9.07 -10.36 -5.19
N MET A 96 9.52 -11.61 -5.29
CA MET A 96 8.74 -12.68 -5.94
C MET A 96 7.42 -12.95 -5.20
N ILE A 97 7.46 -13.13 -3.87
CA ILE A 97 6.24 -13.33 -3.08
C ILE A 97 5.33 -12.10 -3.19
N PHE A 98 5.88 -10.89 -3.12
CA PHE A 98 5.12 -9.66 -3.34
C PHE A 98 4.41 -9.64 -4.71
N ARG A 99 5.13 -10.02 -5.79
CA ARG A 99 4.57 -10.13 -7.15
C ARG A 99 3.42 -11.14 -7.23
N ILE A 100 3.57 -12.31 -6.58
CA ILE A 100 2.51 -13.33 -6.50
C ILE A 100 1.26 -12.78 -5.80
N LEU A 101 1.44 -12.04 -4.70
CA LEU A 101 0.33 -11.41 -3.96
C LEU A 101 -0.37 -10.30 -4.77
N CYS A 102 0.32 -9.64 -5.69
CA CYS A 102 -0.28 -8.72 -6.64
C CYS A 102 -1.11 -9.41 -7.74
N GLY A 103 -1.12 -10.75 -7.79
CA GLY A 103 -1.89 -11.55 -8.75
C GLY A 103 -1.07 -12.07 -9.94
N GLU A 104 0.21 -11.74 -10.05
CA GLU A 104 1.09 -12.21 -11.11
C GLU A 104 1.80 -13.52 -10.71
N TRP A 105 1.03 -14.61 -10.59
CA TRP A 105 1.54 -15.89 -10.07
C TRP A 105 1.79 -16.96 -11.12
N ILE A 106 1.18 -16.84 -12.30
CA ILE A 106 1.27 -17.85 -13.36
C ILE A 106 2.71 -17.95 -13.86
N GLU A 107 3.32 -16.85 -14.31
CA GLU A 107 4.70 -16.87 -14.84
C GLU A 107 5.71 -17.37 -13.80
N PRO A 108 5.75 -16.84 -12.55
CA PRO A 108 6.74 -17.32 -11.57
C PRO A 108 6.52 -18.78 -11.15
N LEU A 109 5.29 -19.29 -11.25
CA LEU A 109 5.00 -20.71 -11.02
C LEU A 109 5.60 -21.58 -12.12
N TRP A 110 5.44 -21.20 -13.39
CA TRP A 110 6.07 -21.92 -14.51
C TRP A 110 7.59 -21.90 -14.39
N ASP A 111 8.18 -20.77 -14.02
CA ASP A 111 9.62 -20.65 -13.78
C ASP A 111 10.08 -21.52 -12.59
N CYS A 112 9.30 -21.59 -11.52
CA CYS A 112 9.58 -22.48 -10.38
C CYS A 112 9.57 -23.94 -10.81
N MET A 113 8.55 -24.37 -11.56
CA MET A 113 8.45 -25.76 -12.03
C MET A 113 9.55 -26.12 -13.02
N ARG A 114 10.07 -25.14 -13.78
CA ARG A 114 11.24 -25.32 -14.65
C ARG A 114 12.54 -25.43 -13.84
N ALA A 115 12.65 -24.68 -12.74
CA ALA A 115 13.79 -24.75 -11.84
C ALA A 115 13.80 -26.05 -11.03
N GLU A 116 12.67 -26.50 -10.50
CA GLU A 116 12.55 -27.65 -9.63
C GLU A 116 12.21 -28.93 -10.41
N GLU A 117 13.24 -29.67 -10.84
CA GLU A 117 13.08 -30.89 -11.64
C GLU A 117 12.81 -32.14 -10.79
N LYS A 118 13.27 -32.18 -9.52
CA LYS A 118 13.25 -33.41 -8.69
C LYS A 118 11.88 -33.66 -8.07
N ASP A 119 11.37 -32.68 -7.35
CA ASP A 119 10.03 -32.73 -6.75
C ASP A 119 8.95 -32.16 -7.68
N GLY A 120 9.39 -31.58 -8.80
CA GLY A 120 8.56 -31.13 -9.90
C GLY A 120 7.55 -30.05 -9.47
N ALA A 121 6.34 -30.19 -10.01
CA ALA A 121 5.25 -29.27 -9.72
C ALA A 121 4.81 -29.26 -8.26
N SER A 122 5.00 -30.35 -7.52
CA SER A 122 4.38 -30.56 -6.21
C SER A 122 4.86 -29.56 -5.14
N SER A 123 6.17 -29.36 -5.04
CA SER A 123 6.80 -28.43 -4.09
C SER A 123 6.50 -26.97 -4.45
N CYS A 124 6.53 -26.60 -5.73
CA CYS A 124 6.14 -25.27 -6.20
C CYS A 124 4.68 -24.96 -5.86
N PHE A 125 3.74 -25.87 -6.14
CA PHE A 125 2.32 -25.68 -5.78
C PHE A 125 2.10 -25.59 -4.27
N ALA A 126 2.88 -26.34 -3.47
CA ALA A 126 2.79 -26.32 -2.01
C ALA A 126 3.14 -24.95 -1.38
N ILE A 127 3.91 -24.10 -2.06
CA ILE A 127 4.19 -22.72 -1.62
C ILE A 127 3.26 -21.71 -2.29
N PHE A 128 3.09 -21.83 -3.61
CA PHE A 128 2.39 -20.83 -4.40
C PHE A 128 0.89 -20.79 -4.08
N LEU A 129 0.26 -21.96 -3.91
CA LEU A 129 -1.18 -22.03 -3.67
C LEU A 129 -1.57 -21.47 -2.29
N PRO A 130 -0.88 -21.82 -1.17
CA PRO A 130 -1.13 -21.16 0.11
C PRO A 130 -0.84 -19.66 0.08
N THR A 131 0.21 -19.22 -0.63
CA THR A 131 0.53 -17.80 -0.79
C THR A 131 -0.61 -17.05 -1.50
N LEU A 132 -1.20 -17.64 -2.54
CA LEU A 132 -2.33 -17.06 -3.27
C LEU A 132 -3.62 -17.00 -2.43
N VAL A 133 -3.96 -18.09 -1.74
CA VAL A 133 -5.14 -18.14 -0.87
C VAL A 133 -5.01 -17.13 0.25
N MET A 134 -3.84 -17.07 0.89
CA MET A 134 -3.57 -16.12 1.98
C MET A 134 -3.55 -14.68 1.47
N GLY A 135 -2.94 -14.42 0.31
CA GLY A 135 -2.93 -13.11 -0.33
C GLY A 135 -4.33 -12.59 -0.65
N ASN A 136 -5.16 -13.43 -1.29
CA ASN A 136 -6.55 -13.09 -1.58
C ASN A 136 -7.34 -12.84 -0.29
N PHE A 137 -7.15 -13.65 0.74
CA PHE A 137 -7.77 -13.42 2.05
C PHE A 137 -7.35 -12.08 2.65
N MET A 138 -6.07 -11.72 2.57
CA MET A 138 -5.58 -10.42 3.05
C MET A 138 -6.13 -9.24 2.25
N VAL A 139 -6.17 -9.32 0.92
CA VAL A 139 -6.74 -8.28 0.05
C VAL A 139 -8.23 -8.09 0.33
N LEU A 140 -8.98 -9.18 0.51
CA LEU A 140 -10.39 -9.13 0.88
C LEU A 140 -10.57 -8.48 2.26
N ASN A 141 -9.76 -8.86 3.25
CA ASN A 141 -9.82 -8.26 4.58
C ASN A 141 -9.43 -6.78 4.57
N LEU A 142 -8.49 -6.37 3.72
CA LEU A 142 -8.13 -4.96 3.52
C LEU A 142 -9.30 -4.18 2.92
N PHE A 143 -9.95 -4.75 1.91
CA PHE A 143 -11.13 -4.14 1.28
C PHE A 143 -12.29 -4.00 2.26
N LEU A 144 -12.58 -5.03 3.05
CA LEU A 144 -13.60 -4.98 4.11
C LEU A 144 -13.28 -3.93 5.16
N ALA A 145 -12.02 -3.85 5.61
CA ALA A 145 -11.59 -2.85 6.57
C ALA A 145 -11.77 -1.42 6.02
N LEU A 146 -11.45 -1.20 4.74
CA LEU A 146 -11.67 0.09 4.06
C LEU A 146 -13.15 0.44 3.97
N LEU A 147 -14.01 -0.50 3.56
CA LEU A 147 -15.46 -0.29 3.48
C LEU A 147 -16.05 0.04 4.84
N LEU A 148 -15.74 -0.74 5.88
CA LEU A 148 -16.23 -0.48 7.24
C LEU A 148 -15.77 0.87 7.76
N ASN A 149 -14.52 1.25 7.46
CA ASN A 149 -14.00 2.57 7.82
C ASN A 149 -14.72 3.70 7.06
N SER A 150 -15.12 3.48 5.79
CA SER A 150 -15.92 4.46 5.05
C SER A 150 -17.31 4.66 5.66
N PHE A 151 -18.02 3.59 6.03
CA PHE A 151 -19.35 3.68 6.66
C PHE A 151 -19.30 4.34 8.04
N ASN A 152 -18.31 3.99 8.86
CA ASN A 152 -18.12 4.63 10.17
C ASN A 152 -17.83 6.15 10.03
N SER A 153 -17.11 6.55 8.98
CA SER A 153 -16.81 7.97 8.74
C SER A 153 -18.05 8.81 8.40
N GLU A 154 -19.08 8.21 7.80
CA GLU A 154 -20.36 8.87 7.47
C GLU A 154 -21.26 9.03 8.71
N GLU A 155 -21.37 8.00 9.55
CA GLU A 155 -22.14 8.05 10.81
C GLU A 155 -21.59 9.11 11.78
N LEU A 156 -20.25 9.25 11.87
CA LEU A 156 -19.61 10.24 12.73
C LEU A 156 -19.83 11.69 12.25
N LYS A 157 -19.95 11.93 10.95
CA LYS A 157 -20.29 13.26 10.40
C LYS A 157 -21.73 13.63 10.74
N SER A 158 -22.67 12.71 10.51
CA SER A 158 -24.09 12.85 10.90
C SER A 158 -24.25 13.19 12.39
N LYS A 159 -23.55 12.46 13.28
CA LYS A 159 -23.68 12.67 14.74
C LYS A 159 -23.05 13.99 15.23
N LYS A 160 -22.00 14.50 14.57
CA LYS A 160 -21.42 15.82 14.86
C LYS A 160 -22.33 16.96 14.43
N GLU A 161 -23.02 16.81 13.31
CA GLU A 161 -23.97 17.79 12.79
C GLU A 161 -25.27 17.85 13.64
N VAL A 162 -25.66 16.72 14.26
CA VAL A 162 -26.77 16.69 15.23
C VAL A 162 -26.37 17.21 16.62
N ARG A 163 -25.10 17.09 17.04
CA ARG A 163 -24.61 17.60 18.34
C ARG A 163 -24.18 19.07 18.31
N PHE A 164 -23.90 19.61 17.14
CA PHE A 164 -23.96 21.05 16.89
C PHE A 164 -25.28 21.36 16.16
N PRO A 165 -26.44 21.37 16.84
CA PRO A 165 -27.54 22.13 16.30
C PRO A 165 -27.00 23.55 16.12
N SER A 166 -27.26 24.10 14.95
CA SER A 166 -27.09 25.50 14.58
C SER A 166 -27.61 26.44 15.68
N SER A 167 -26.80 26.65 16.70
CA SER A 167 -26.91 27.76 17.62
C SER A 167 -26.11 28.93 17.06
N GLN A 168 -26.39 29.28 15.79
CA GLN A 168 -26.56 30.64 15.33
C GLN A 168 -27.48 30.63 14.10
N PRO A 169 -28.75 31.07 14.22
CA PRO A 169 -29.59 31.29 13.07
C PRO A 169 -29.10 32.55 12.34
N SER A 170 -28.43 32.37 11.21
CA SER A 170 -28.13 33.46 10.26
C SER A 170 -29.37 34.03 9.56
N TYR A 171 -30.57 33.73 10.07
CA TYR A 171 -31.86 34.22 9.58
C TYR A 171 -32.58 35.15 10.58
N CYS A 172 -32.04 35.34 11.80
CA CYS A 172 -32.65 36.26 12.78
C CYS A 172 -32.26 37.73 12.54
N CYS A 173 -31.14 38.01 11.86
CA CYS A 173 -30.72 39.39 11.56
C CYS A 173 -31.48 40.06 10.41
N THR A 174 -32.14 39.33 9.51
CA THR A 174 -32.72 39.98 8.31
C THR A 174 -34.21 40.32 8.46
N PHE A 175 -34.99 39.51 9.19
CA PHE A 175 -36.42 39.79 9.36
C PHE A 175 -36.76 40.66 10.56
N LEU A 176 -36.04 40.52 11.68
CA LEU A 176 -36.30 41.33 12.88
C LEU A 176 -35.71 42.75 12.77
N CYS A 177 -34.61 42.93 12.04
CA CYS A 177 -34.01 44.26 11.84
C CYS A 177 -34.85 45.13 10.89
N VAL A 178 -35.55 44.56 9.91
CA VAL A 178 -36.48 45.31 9.05
C VAL A 178 -37.78 45.68 9.79
N PHE A 179 -38.28 44.80 10.65
CA PHE A 179 -39.49 45.10 11.44
C PHE A 179 -39.24 46.06 12.62
N LEU A 180 -38.07 46.00 13.26
CA LEU A 180 -37.70 46.93 14.34
C LEU A 180 -37.22 48.29 13.82
N CYS A 181 -36.58 48.36 12.64
CA CYS A 181 -36.15 49.64 12.06
C CYS A 181 -37.33 50.44 11.46
N ASN A 182 -38.40 49.79 11.00
CA ASN A 182 -39.61 50.49 10.52
C ASN A 182 -40.58 50.95 11.63
N ASN A 183 -40.53 50.38 12.84
CA ASN A 183 -41.41 50.79 13.95
C ASN A 183 -40.80 51.86 14.87
N LEU A 184 -39.53 52.23 14.68
CA LEU A 184 -38.88 53.29 15.47
C LEU A 184 -38.81 54.64 14.74
N TYR A 185 -39.37 54.75 13.53
CA TYR A 185 -39.41 55.99 12.74
C TYR A 185 -40.80 56.65 12.68
N LEU A 186 -41.77 56.15 13.46
CA LEU A 186 -43.16 56.62 13.48
C LEU A 186 -43.72 56.86 14.90
N MET A 187 -42.84 57.22 15.83
CA MET A 187 -43.18 57.86 17.10
C MET A 187 -42.12 58.91 17.43
#